data_AF-A0A7X3R6T2-F1
#
_entry.id   AF-A0A7X3R6T2-F1
#
_cell.length_a   1.000
_cell.length_b   1.000
_cell.length_c   1.000
_cell.angle_alpha   90.00
_cell.angle_beta   90.00
_cell.angle_gamma   90.00
#
_symmetry.space_group_name_H-M   'P 1'
#
loop_
_entity.id
_entity.type
_entity.pdbx_description
1 polymer ?
#
loop_
_entity_poly.entity_id
_entity_poly.type
_entity_poly.pdbx_seq_one_letter_code
_entity_poly.pdbx_strand_id
1 'polypeptide(L)'
;MVDFRFYLIGDRTRCAGRSLASALGQACRAGVRAVQIREKDLTTRDLLALTREVQAELGSLQPVLMVNGNLEVAAACGAQGVHLPESGVPVREAR
;
A
#
# COMPACT_ATOMS: atom_id res chain seq x y z
N MET A 1 0.79 18.15 -1.71
CA MET A 1 1.29 17.74 -0.38
C MET A 1 0.29 16.75 0.18
N VAL A 2 0.73 15.58 0.67
CA VAL A 2 -0.19 14.53 1.14
C VAL A 2 -0.78 14.93 2.49
N ASP A 3 -2.10 15.00 2.58
CA ASP A 3 -2.81 15.29 3.82
C ASP A 3 -3.02 14.00 4.62
N PHE A 4 -2.06 13.70 5.51
CA PHE A 4 -2.04 12.47 6.31
C PHE A 4 -2.97 12.51 7.53
N ARG A 5 -4.05 13.29 7.51
CA ARG A 5 -5.07 13.29 8.59
C ARG A 5 -5.58 11.89 8.94
N PHE A 6 -5.75 11.04 7.93
CA PHE A 6 -6.11 9.65 8.12
C PHE A 6 -5.29 8.76 7.18
N TYR A 7 -4.40 7.95 7.76
CA TYR A 7 -3.52 7.04 7.05
C TYR A 7 -3.84 5.59 7.41
N LEU A 8 -4.44 4.87 6.47
CA LEU A 8 -4.92 3.51 6.70
C LEU A 8 -3.83 2.48 6.37
N ILE A 9 -3.53 1.58 7.30
CA ILE A 9 -2.61 0.47 7.09
C ILE A 9 -3.43 -0.80 6.78
N GLY A 10 -3.25 -1.33 5.58
CA GLY A 10 -3.93 -2.52 5.07
C GLY A 10 -3.16 -3.81 5.32
N ASP A 11 -3.91 -4.86 5.67
CA ASP A 11 -3.46 -6.23 5.94
C ASP A 11 -4.58 -7.20 5.53
N ARG A 12 -4.31 -8.10 4.58
CA ARG A 12 -5.31 -9.02 4.02
C ARG A 12 -5.90 -9.96 5.06
N THR A 13 -5.15 -10.28 6.11
CA THR A 13 -5.61 -11.17 7.19
C THR A 13 -6.65 -10.49 8.10
N ARG A 14 -6.79 -9.16 8.01
CA ARG A 14 -7.68 -8.35 8.85
C ARG A 14 -8.92 -7.82 8.12
N CYS A 15 -9.24 -8.36 6.95
CA CYS A 15 -10.32 -7.86 6.09
C CYS A 15 -11.70 -8.51 6.35
N ALA A 16 -11.83 -9.38 7.36
CA ALA A 16 -13.07 -10.04 7.76
C ALA A 16 -13.80 -10.73 6.58
N GLY A 17 -13.06 -11.50 5.77
CA GLY A 17 -13.59 -12.24 4.62
C GLY A 17 -13.68 -11.45 3.31
N ARG A 18 -13.41 -10.14 3.32
CA ARG A 18 -13.26 -9.33 2.09
C ARG A 18 -11.83 -9.41 1.56
N SER A 19 -11.63 -9.12 0.27
CA SER A 19 -10.29 -8.85 -0.25
C SER A 19 -9.76 -7.53 0.29
N LEU A 20 -8.43 -7.42 0.40
CA LEU A 20 -7.78 -6.18 0.80
C LEU A 20 -8.11 -5.04 -0.18
N ALA A 21 -8.10 -5.32 -1.48
CA ALA A 21 -8.46 -4.36 -2.52
C ALA A 21 -9.85 -3.77 -2.26
N SER A 22 -10.87 -4.62 -2.10
CA SER A 22 -12.24 -4.17 -1.83
C SER A 22 -12.35 -3.33 -0.55
N ALA A 23 -11.67 -3.74 0.52
CA ALA A 23 -11.68 -3.02 1.80
C ALA A 23 -11.04 -1.62 1.67
N LEU A 24 -9.89 -1.52 1.00
CA LEU A 24 -9.22 -0.23 0.75
C LEU A 24 -10.02 0.65 -0.22
N GLY A 25 -10.63 0.07 -1.25
CA GLY A 25 -11.52 0.78 -2.17
C GLY A 25 -12.72 1.40 -1.45
N GLN A 26 -13.39 0.65 -0.57
CA GLN A 26 -14.47 1.17 0.29
C GLN A 26 -14.00 2.32 1.18
N ALA A 27 -12.85 2.17 1.84
CA ALA A 27 -12.27 3.23 2.68
C ALA A 27 -11.97 4.51 1.89
N CYS A 28 -11.42 4.38 0.68
CA CYS A 28 -11.10 5.53 -0.16
C CYS A 28 -12.36 6.24 -0.69
N ARG A 29 -13.40 5.49 -1.06
CA ARG A 29 -14.73 6.05 -1.39
C ARG A 29 -15.33 6.81 -0.21
N ALA A 30 -15.10 6.34 1.02
CA ALA A 30 -15.53 7.02 2.26
C ALA A 30 -14.67 8.24 2.67
N GLY A 31 -13.61 8.57 1.93
CA GLY A 31 -12.81 9.78 2.17
C GLY A 31 -11.36 9.55 2.57
N VAL A 32 -10.90 8.30 2.75
CA VAL A 32 -9.47 8.02 3.00
C VAL A 32 -8.63 8.42 1.78
N ARG A 33 -7.50 9.09 2.01
CA ARG A 33 -6.62 9.60 0.93
C ARG A 33 -5.18 9.13 1.03
N ALA A 34 -4.82 8.41 2.09
CA ALA A 34 -3.52 7.77 2.23
C ALA A 34 -3.72 6.33 2.72
N VAL A 35 -3.13 5.37 2.02
CA VAL A 35 -3.21 3.94 2.33
C VAL A 35 -1.83 3.29 2.22
N GLN A 36 -1.58 2.29 3.05
CA GLN A 36 -0.38 1.46 3.04
C GLN A 36 -0.76 0.01 2.82
N ILE A 37 -0.06 -0.72 1.95
CA ILE A 37 -0.13 -2.18 1.90
C ILE A 37 0.99 -2.74 2.77
N ARG A 38 0.63 -3.54 3.77
CA ARG A 38 1.57 -4.14 4.72
C ARG A 38 1.32 -5.63 4.89
N GLU A 39 1.95 -6.40 4.01
CA GLU A 39 1.95 -7.86 4.05
C GLU A 39 3.35 -8.35 4.40
N LYS A 40 3.50 -9.05 5.53
CA LYS A 40 4.82 -9.51 6.02
C LYS A 40 5.21 -10.89 5.51
N ASP A 41 4.23 -11.64 5.04
CA ASP A 41 4.32 -13.06 4.73
C ASP A 41 4.21 -13.35 3.23
N LEU A 42 4.03 -12.32 2.39
CA LEU A 42 4.04 -12.47 0.94
C LEU A 42 5.46 -12.40 0.37
N THR A 43 5.68 -13.18 -0.69
CA THR A 43 6.84 -13.01 -1.56
C THR A 43 6.76 -11.69 -2.31
N THR A 44 7.89 -11.17 -2.82
CA THR A 44 7.92 -9.97 -3.67
C THR A 44 6.96 -10.08 -4.85
N ARG A 45 6.89 -11.26 -5.50
CA ARG A 45 5.99 -11.51 -6.64
C ARG A 45 4.52 -11.39 -6.24
N ASP A 46 4.13 -12.03 -5.14
CA ASP A 46 2.73 -12.06 -4.72
C ASP A 46 2.30 -10.71 -4.14
N LEU A 47 3.20 -9.99 -3.45
CA LEU A 47 2.99 -8.63 -3.01
C LEU A 47 2.82 -7.66 -4.19
N LEU A 48 3.61 -7.82 -5.26
CA LEU A 48 3.45 -7.02 -6.48
C LEU A 48 2.08 -7.27 -7.14
N ALA A 49 1.66 -8.54 -7.24
CA ALA A 49 0.36 -8.89 -7.80
C ALA A 49 -0.80 -8.27 -6.98
N LEU A 50 -0.77 -8.42 -5.66
CA LEU A 50 -1.75 -7.81 -4.76
C LEU A 50 -1.75 -6.28 -4.86
N THR A 51 -0.57 -5.66 -4.93
CA THR A 51 -0.46 -4.20 -5.04
C THR A 51 -1.10 -3.67 -6.32
N ARG A 52 -0.93 -4.38 -7.44
CA ARG A 52 -1.60 -4.05 -8.71
C ARG A 52 -3.10 -4.24 -8.66
N GLU A 53 -3.59 -5.30 -7.98
CA GLU A 53 -5.02 -5.50 -7.73
C GLU A 53 -5.61 -4.32 -6.94
N VAL A 54 -4.93 -3.90 -5.88
CA VAL A 54 -5.33 -2.72 -5.09
C VAL A 54 -5.33 -1.45 -5.95
N GLN A 55 -4.29 -1.21 -6.77
CA GLN A 55 -4.25 -0.05 -7.67
C GLN A 55 -5.43 -0.03 -8.66
N ALA A 56 -5.78 -1.18 -9.22
CA ALA A 56 -6.93 -1.31 -10.13
C ALA A 56 -8.25 -0.97 -9.42
N GLU A 57 -8.46 -1.45 -8.19
CA GLU A 57 -9.66 -1.15 -7.40
C GLU A 57 -9.72 0.33 -6.97
N LEU A 58 -8.58 0.96 -6.68
CA LEU A 58 -8.54 2.38 -6.32
C LEU A 58 -8.83 3.28 -7.51
N GLY A 59 -8.46 2.86 -8.73
CA GLY A 59 -8.84 3.52 -9.98
C GLY A 59 -8.64 5.04 -9.96
N SER A 60 -9.71 5.78 -10.26
CA SER A 60 -9.70 7.26 -10.29
C SER A 60 -9.70 7.93 -8.91
N LEU A 61 -9.84 7.18 -7.81
CA LEU A 61 -9.76 7.75 -6.46
C LEU A 61 -8.33 8.21 -6.13
N GLN A 62 -7.33 7.57 -6.75
CA GLN A 62 -5.91 7.88 -6.68
C GLN A 62 -5.43 8.38 -5.30
N PRO A 63 -5.70 7.64 -4.21
CA PRO A 63 -5.09 7.97 -2.92
C PRO A 63 -3.58 7.78 -3.02
N VAL A 64 -2.85 8.34 -2.06
CA VAL A 64 -1.44 8.02 -1.88
C VAL A 64 -1.33 6.58 -1.42
N LEU A 65 -0.72 5.74 -2.25
CA LEU A 65 -0.47 4.34 -1.99
C LEU A 65 1.01 4.17 -1.61
N MET A 66 1.23 3.59 -0.44
CA MET A 66 2.56 3.25 0.05
C MET A 66 2.71 1.74 0.20
N VAL A 67 3.90 1.22 -0.08
CA VAL A 67 4.24 -0.18 0.16
C VAL A 67 5.15 -0.26 1.38
N ASN A 68 4.87 -1.17 2.32
CA ASN A 68 5.71 -1.33 3.49
C ASN A 68 6.97 -2.15 3.15
N GLY A 69 8.15 -1.55 3.35
CA GLY A 69 9.47 -2.19 3.33
C GLY A 69 10.01 -2.61 1.96
N ASN A 70 9.16 -3.08 1.06
CA ASN A 70 9.58 -3.66 -0.22
C ASN A 70 9.74 -2.57 -1.31
N LEU A 71 10.97 -2.08 -1.46
CA LEU A 71 11.35 -1.08 -2.46
C LEU A 71 11.14 -1.57 -3.89
N GLU A 72 11.47 -2.83 -4.17
CA GLU A 72 11.31 -3.41 -5.51
C GLU A 72 9.85 -3.38 -5.95
N VAL A 73 8.92 -3.77 -5.06
CA VAL A 73 7.49 -3.68 -5.35
C VAL A 73 7.07 -2.22 -5.52
N ALA A 74 7.46 -1.33 -4.61
CA ALA A 74 7.09 0.09 -4.68
C ALA A 74 7.50 0.70 -6.04
N ALA A 75 8.73 0.45 -6.48
CA ALA A 75 9.24 0.89 -7.77
C ALA A 75 8.51 0.21 -8.95
N ALA A 76 8.35 -1.12 -8.92
CA ALA A 76 7.78 -1.90 -10.03
C ALA A 76 6.28 -1.64 -10.28
N CYS A 77 5.55 -1.14 -9.28
CA CYS A 77 4.15 -0.74 -9.41
C CYS A 77 3.96 0.79 -9.50
N GLY A 78 5.02 1.59 -9.37
CA GLY A 78 4.92 3.04 -9.33
C GLY A 78 4.12 3.57 -8.13
N ALA A 79 4.25 2.93 -6.96
CA ALA A 79 3.67 3.44 -5.72
C ALA A 79 4.25 4.83 -5.39
N GLN A 80 3.47 5.67 -4.72
CA GLN A 80 3.89 7.04 -4.39
C GLN A 80 4.93 7.08 -3.26
N GLY A 81 5.19 5.95 -2.59
CA GLY A 81 6.31 5.83 -1.68
C GLY A 81 6.45 4.45 -1.05
N VAL A 82 7.53 4.30 -0.30
CA VAL A 82 7.79 3.14 0.55
C VAL A 82 7.84 3.59 2.01
N HIS A 83 7.24 2.81 2.90
CA HIS A 83 7.39 3.00 4.34
C HIS A 83 8.44 2.02 4.85
N LEU A 84 9.59 2.53 5.28
CA LEU A 84 10.71 1.70 5.72
C LEU A 84 10.58 1.38 7.22
N PRO A 85 10.71 0.10 7.64
CA PRO A 85 10.88 -0.23 9.05
C PRO A 85 12.25 0.26 9.55
N GLU A 86 12.41 0.36 10.87
CA GLU A 86 13.67 0.76 11.51
C GLU A 86 14.86 -0.12 11.09
N SER A 87 14.65 -1.43 10.98
CA SER A 87 15.64 -2.40 10.51
C SER A 87 15.74 -2.48 8.98
N GLY A 88 15.10 -1.57 8.25
CA GLY A 88 15.09 -1.51 6.80
C GLY A 88 16.37 -0.90 6.24
N VAL A 89 16.40 -0.72 4.91
CA VAL A 89 17.53 -0.03 4.28
C VAL A 89 17.62 1.42 4.77
N PRO A 90 18.83 2.00 4.86
CA PRO A 90 18.99 3.42 5.16
C PRO A 90 18.23 4.30 4.18
N VAL A 91 17.58 5.35 4.68
CA VAL A 91 16.78 6.28 3.85
C VAL A 91 17.59 6.86 2.68
N ARG A 92 18.89 7.08 2.86
CA ARG A 92 19.78 7.59 1.81
C ARG A 92 19.93 6.63 0.61
N GLU A 93 19.82 5.33 0.84
CA GLU A 93 19.96 4.27 -0.17
C GLU A 93 18.61 3.96 -0.85
N ALA A 94 17.51 4.33 -0.21
CA ALA A 94 16.16 4.20 -0.74
C ALA A 94 15.72 5.36 -1.64
N ARG A 95 16.55 6.38 -1.84
CA ARG A 95 16.26 7.61 -2.59
C ARG A 95 16.95 7.66 -3.93
#